data_AF-D2PGV9-F1
#
_entry.id   AF-D2PGV9-F1
#
_cell.length_a   1.000
_cell.length_b   1.000
_cell.length_c   1.000
_cell.angle_alpha   90.00
_cell.angle_beta   90.00
_cell.angle_gamma   90.00
#
_symmetry.space_group_name_H-M   'P 1'
#
loop_
_entity.id
_entity.type
_entity.pdbx_description
1 polymer ?
#
loop_
_entity_poly.entity_id
_entity_poly.type
_entity_poly.pdbx_seq_one_letter_code
_entity_poly.pdbx_strand_id
1 'polypeptide(L)'
;MLAAKGIPYSEIVMNRVAEKISNKLKEYKNRELPHDLLALYIDVKIVKVRINESIMERAIYIAIGVDLEGNKFVLDYEVRDREDLDGWKSFLSGLVSRGVSRVDVIVSDDFSGLDRVVSTLFPSSQHQLCITHMVRNLMRVLPDTVDPKSPP
;
A
#
# COMPACT_ATOMS: atom_id res chain seq x y z
N MET A 1 -4.21 19.86 -18.45
CA MET A 1 -3.09 20.20 -17.56
C MET A 1 -1.86 20.73 -18.34
N LEU A 2 -1.41 20.07 -19.41
CA LEU A 2 -0.31 20.58 -20.27
C LEU A 2 -0.75 21.73 -21.20
N ALA A 3 -1.93 21.60 -21.84
CA ALA A 3 -2.54 22.69 -22.63
C ALA A 3 -2.80 23.94 -21.78
N ALA A 4 -3.30 23.74 -20.55
CA ALA A 4 -3.52 24.81 -19.58
C ALA A 4 -2.22 25.51 -19.09
N LYS A 5 -1.05 24.89 -19.36
CA LYS A 5 0.27 25.46 -19.07
C LYS A 5 0.97 26.01 -20.32
N GLY A 6 0.28 26.06 -21.47
CA GLY A 6 0.85 26.56 -22.73
C GLY A 6 1.98 25.70 -23.30
N ILE A 7 2.17 24.47 -22.80
CA ILE A 7 3.20 23.56 -23.28
C ILE A 7 2.64 22.83 -24.51
N PRO A 8 3.19 23.05 -25.72
CA PRO A 8 2.74 22.33 -26.91
C PRO A 8 3.06 20.84 -26.76
N TYR A 9 2.05 19.98 -26.96
CA TYR A 9 2.23 18.53 -26.97
C TYR A 9 1.50 17.93 -28.18
N SER A 10 2.10 16.89 -28.76
CA SER A 10 1.44 16.07 -29.78
C SER A 10 0.99 14.75 -29.15
N GLU A 11 -0.01 14.12 -29.75
CA GLU A 11 -0.47 12.78 -29.37
C GLU A 11 0.69 11.76 -29.40
N ILE A 12 1.59 11.89 -30.38
CA ILE A 12 2.79 11.07 -30.53
C ILE A 12 3.71 11.20 -29.29
N VAL A 13 3.92 12.42 -28.79
CA VAL A 13 4.75 12.66 -27.60
C VAL A 13 4.07 12.09 -26.35
N MET A 14 2.75 12.26 -26.21
CA MET A 14 1.99 11.72 -25.09
C MET A 14 2.04 10.20 -25.04
N ASN A 15 1.85 9.54 -26.19
CA ASN A 15 1.93 8.08 -26.30
C ASN A 15 3.33 7.57 -25.95
N ARG A 16 4.38 8.23 -26.44
CA ARG A 16 5.77 7.88 -26.10
C ARG A 16 6.06 8.01 -24.60
N VAL A 17 5.56 9.06 -23.95
CA VAL A 17 5.72 9.25 -22.50
C VAL A 17 4.96 8.17 -21.73
N ALA A 18 3.72 7.88 -22.12
CA ALA A 18 2.90 6.83 -21.49
C ALA A 18 3.57 5.45 -21.61
N GLU A 19 4.12 5.12 -22.78
CA GLU A 19 4.86 3.89 -23.02
C GLU A 19 6.11 3.81 -22.12
N LYS A 20 6.90 4.89 -22.03
CA LYS A 20 8.08 4.93 -21.17
C LYS A 20 7.74 4.73 -19.69
N ILE A 21 6.66 5.34 -19.20
CA ILE A 21 6.17 5.13 -17.84
C ILE A 21 5.70 3.70 -17.65
N SER A 22 5.00 3.14 -18.63
CA SER A 22 4.47 1.76 -18.57
C SER A 22 5.61 0.74 -18.51
N ASN A 23 6.68 0.93 -19.28
CA ASN A 23 7.86 0.06 -19.25
C ASN A 23 8.59 0.14 -17.90
N LYS A 24 8.81 1.35 -17.38
CA LYS A 24 9.37 1.53 -16.03
C LYS A 24 8.51 0.88 -14.95
N LEU A 25 7.19 0.97 -15.08
CA LEU A 25 6.28 0.33 -14.15
C LEU A 25 6.39 -1.20 -14.23
N LYS A 26 6.50 -1.77 -15.43
CA LYS A 26 6.73 -3.22 -15.58
C LYS A 26 8.04 -3.64 -14.94
N GLU A 27 9.14 -2.90 -15.15
CA GLU A 27 10.41 -3.16 -14.49
C GLU A 27 10.27 -3.09 -12.96
N TYR A 28 9.62 -2.04 -12.45
CA TYR A 28 9.36 -1.89 -11.02
C TYR A 28 8.55 -3.05 -10.43
N LYS A 29 7.53 -3.54 -11.15
CA LYS A 29 6.70 -4.66 -10.70
C LYS A 29 7.43 -6.01 -10.74
N ASN A 30 8.46 -6.17 -11.57
CA ASN A 30 9.21 -7.42 -11.70
C ASN A 30 10.59 -7.41 -11.03
N ARG A 31 11.01 -6.29 -10.42
CA ARG A 31 12.30 -6.19 -9.73
C ARG A 31 12.38 -7.16 -8.56
N GLU A 32 13.59 -7.63 -8.27
CA GLU A 32 13.89 -8.32 -7.02
C GLU A 32 13.71 -7.36 -5.84
N LEU A 33 13.17 -7.91 -4.75
CA LEU A 33 12.95 -7.19 -3.51
C LEU A 33 13.98 -7.64 -2.47
N PRO A 34 14.27 -6.79 -1.46
CA PRO A 34 15.17 -7.17 -0.38
C PRO A 34 14.68 -8.42 0.34
N HIS A 35 15.60 -9.33 0.61
CA HIS A 35 15.30 -10.56 1.32
C HIS A 35 14.94 -10.32 2.80
N ASP A 36 15.62 -9.33 3.39
CA ASP A 36 15.57 -9.01 4.81
C ASP A 36 14.98 -7.62 5.05
N LEU A 37 14.02 -7.54 5.97
CA LEU A 37 13.40 -6.29 6.39
C LEU A 37 13.28 -6.27 7.91
N LEU A 38 13.56 -5.11 8.51
CA LEU A 38 13.24 -4.86 9.91
C LEU A 38 11.73 -4.80 10.10
N ALA A 39 11.02 -4.11 9.19
CA ALA A 39 9.58 -4.03 9.25
C ALA A 39 8.93 -4.00 7.86
N LEU A 40 7.71 -4.53 7.78
CA LEU A 40 6.85 -4.44 6.61
C LEU A 40 5.51 -3.84 7.02
N TYR A 41 5.22 -2.64 6.53
CA TYR A 41 3.93 -2.01 6.68
C TYR A 41 3.05 -2.36 5.49
N ILE A 42 1.86 -2.87 5.75
CA ILE A 42 0.86 -3.16 4.73
C ILE A 42 -0.43 -2.41 5.04
N ASP A 43 -1.04 -1.85 4.00
CA ASP A 43 -2.27 -1.06 4.11
C ASP A 43 -3.09 -1.15 2.83
N VAL A 44 -4.39 -0.86 2.94
CA VAL A 44 -5.29 -0.72 1.80
C VAL A 44 -5.94 0.65 1.82
N LYS A 45 -5.75 1.41 0.74
CA LYS A 45 -6.40 2.70 0.52
C LYS A 45 -7.58 2.52 -0.42
N ILE A 46 -8.79 2.75 0.06
CA ILE A 46 -9.96 2.89 -0.81
C ILE A 46 -9.95 4.28 -1.45
N VAL A 47 -10.00 4.34 -2.78
CA VAL A 47 -10.04 5.58 -3.55
C VAL A 47 -11.21 5.59 -4.52
N LYS A 48 -11.82 6.77 -4.72
CA LYS A 48 -12.82 6.99 -5.76
C LYS A 48 -12.11 7.40 -7.04
N VAL A 49 -12.27 6.60 -8.09
CA VAL A 49 -11.73 6.86 -9.42
C VAL A 49 -12.86 6.99 -10.42
N ARG A 50 -12.71 7.91 -11.37
CA ARG A 50 -13.63 8.04 -12.50
C ARG A 50 -13.14 7.14 -13.64
N ILE A 51 -13.97 6.18 -14.02
CA ILE A 51 -13.76 5.31 -15.16
C ILE A 51 -14.90 5.60 -16.14
N ASN A 52 -14.56 6.15 -17.31
CA ASN A 52 -15.53 6.72 -18.25
C ASN A 52 -16.42 7.77 -17.55
N GLU A 53 -17.74 7.56 -17.57
CA GLU A 53 -18.73 8.45 -16.97
C GLU A 53 -19.10 8.07 -15.53
N SER A 54 -18.58 6.94 -15.01
CA SER A 54 -18.92 6.42 -13.68
C SER A 54 -17.82 6.65 -12.66
N ILE A 55 -18.20 6.98 -11.42
CA ILE A 55 -17.29 7.01 -10.27
C ILE A 55 -17.38 5.66 -9.57
N MET A 56 -16.26 4.98 -9.46
CA MET A 56 -16.16 3.68 -8.79
C MET A 56 -15.12 3.74 -7.69
N GLU A 57 -15.31 2.92 -6.65
CA GLU A 57 -14.28 2.70 -5.64
C GLU A 57 -13.28 1.65 -6.11
N ARG A 58 -12.02 1.84 -5.72
CA ARG A 58 -10.92 0.88 -5.94
C ARG A 58 -10.10 0.77 -4.67
N ALA A 59 -9.64 -0.45 -4.39
CA ALA A 59 -8.73 -0.73 -3.31
C ALA A 59 -7.29 -0.71 -3.83
N ILE A 60 -6.44 0.10 -3.22
CA ILE A 60 -5.00 0.12 -3.49
C ILE A 60 -4.29 -0.53 -2.32
N TYR A 61 -3.81 -1.74 -2.52
CA TYR A 61 -2.92 -2.45 -1.60
C TYR A 61 -1.53 -1.84 -1.72
N ILE A 62 -0.89 -1.59 -0.58
CA ILE A 62 0.43 -0.93 -0.51
C ILE A 62 1.30 -1.72 0.46
N ALA A 63 2.56 -1.95 0.06
CA ALA A 63 3.60 -2.53 0.91
C ALA A 63 4.79 -1.56 1.02
N ILE A 64 5.15 -1.19 2.24
CA ILE A 64 6.30 -0.35 2.55
C ILE A 64 7.27 -1.15 3.42
N GLY A 65 8.48 -1.37 2.93
CA GLY A 65 9.55 -2.00 3.67
C GLY A 65 10.36 -0.98 4.48
N VAL A 66 10.90 -1.43 5.59
CA VAL A 66 11.95 -0.77 6.36
C VAL A 66 13.15 -1.70 6.38
N ASP A 67 14.29 -1.24 5.84
CA ASP A 67 15.52 -2.02 5.89
C ASP A 67 16.15 -2.03 7.30
N LEU A 68 17.25 -2.76 7.44
CA LEU A 68 18.00 -2.89 8.70
C LEU A 68 18.68 -1.58 9.14
N GLU A 69 18.81 -0.60 8.24
CA GLU A 69 19.33 0.74 8.53
C GLU A 69 18.20 1.73 8.90
N GLY A 70 16.94 1.30 8.83
CA GLY A 70 15.77 2.11 9.15
C GLY A 70 15.22 2.94 7.99
N ASN A 71 15.73 2.77 6.75
CA ASN A 71 15.22 3.48 5.59
C ASN A 71 13.91 2.87 5.11
N LYS A 72 12.97 3.73 4.73
CA LYS A 72 11.66 3.33 4.23
C LYS A 72 11.59 3.40 2.72
N PHE A 73 11.01 2.39 2.09
CA PHE A 73 10.78 2.38 0.64
C PHE A 73 9.54 1.59 0.28
N VAL A 74 8.87 1.99 -0.80
CA VAL A 74 7.74 1.25 -1.33
C VAL A 74 8.28 -0.02 -1.98
N LEU A 75 7.78 -1.18 -1.54
CA LEU A 75 8.08 -2.47 -2.15
C LEU A 75 7.19 -2.66 -3.37
N ASP A 76 5.89 -2.51 -3.16
CA ASP A 76 4.91 -2.69 -4.21
C ASP A 76 3.55 -2.03 -3.91
N TYR A 77 2.71 -1.95 -4.93
CA TYR A 77 1.30 -1.64 -4.83
C TYR A 77 0.47 -2.47 -5.82
N GLU A 78 -0.80 -2.72 -5.50
CA GLU A 78 -1.74 -3.40 -6.40
C GLU A 78 -3.10 -2.72 -6.33
N VAL A 79 -3.71 -2.47 -7.49
CA VAL A 79 -5.06 -1.89 -7.59
C VAL A 79 -6.04 -3.01 -7.88
N ARG A 80 -7.06 -3.14 -7.05
CA ARG A 80 -8.16 -4.11 -7.20
C ARG A 80 -9.51 -3.42 -7.05
N ASP A 81 -10.56 -4.13 -7.40
CA ASP A 81 -11.93 -3.62 -7.29
C ASP A 81 -12.36 -3.39 -5.83
N ARG A 82 -11.90 -4.25 -4.93
CA ARG A 82 -12.19 -4.18 -3.49
C ARG A 82 -11.07 -4.80 -2.67
N GLU A 83 -11.16 -4.58 -1.35
CA GLU A 83 -10.37 -5.33 -0.39
C GLU A 83 -10.99 -6.71 -0.14
N ASP A 84 -10.19 -7.78 -0.28
CA ASP A 84 -10.58 -9.14 0.08
C ASP A 84 -9.36 -10.02 0.42
N LEU A 85 -9.63 -11.16 1.07
CA LEU A 85 -8.57 -12.08 1.53
C LEU A 85 -7.75 -12.67 0.38
N ASP A 86 -8.36 -12.94 -0.76
CA ASP A 86 -7.65 -13.47 -1.91
C ASP A 86 -6.74 -12.40 -2.54
N GLY A 87 -7.15 -11.13 -2.48
CA GLY A 87 -6.30 -9.98 -2.78
C GLY A 87 -5.07 -9.93 -1.88
N TRP A 88 -5.25 -10.02 -0.57
CA TRP A 88 -4.13 -10.04 0.38
C TRP A 88 -3.18 -11.21 0.15
N LYS A 89 -3.71 -12.43 -0.04
CA LYS A 89 -2.88 -13.61 -0.34
C LYS A 89 -2.06 -13.43 -1.62
N SER A 90 -2.71 -12.98 -2.69
CA SER A 90 -2.05 -12.76 -3.99
C SER A 90 -0.95 -11.69 -3.88
N PHE A 91 -1.28 -10.55 -3.27
CA PHE A 91 -0.37 -9.43 -3.12
C PHE A 91 0.87 -9.80 -2.30
N LEU A 92 0.68 -10.41 -1.13
CA LEU A 92 1.78 -10.82 -0.25
C LEU A 92 2.61 -11.97 -0.85
N SER A 93 1.97 -12.95 -1.50
CA SER A 93 2.70 -14.00 -2.21
C SER A 93 3.59 -13.43 -3.32
N GLY A 94 3.16 -12.34 -3.97
CA GLY A 94 3.96 -11.61 -4.95
C GLY A 94 5.17 -10.87 -4.36
N LEU A 95 5.15 -10.52 -3.07
CA LEU A 95 6.34 -10.03 -2.38
C LEU A 95 7.32 -11.17 -2.10
N VAL A 96 6.80 -12.31 -1.62
CA VAL A 96 7.60 -13.51 -1.31
C VAL A 96 8.28 -14.06 -2.55
N SER A 97 7.55 -14.18 -3.67
CA SER A 97 8.10 -14.70 -4.93
C SER A 97 9.21 -13.82 -5.53
N ARG A 98 9.26 -12.54 -5.14
CA ARG A 98 10.30 -11.59 -5.56
C ARG A 98 11.44 -11.43 -4.54
N GLY A 99 11.41 -12.17 -3.44
CA GLY A 99 12.54 -12.31 -2.53
C GLY A 99 12.27 -11.99 -1.07
N VAL A 100 11.19 -11.27 -0.73
CA VAL A 100 10.92 -10.89 0.67
C VAL A 100 10.64 -12.14 1.49
N SER A 101 11.47 -12.42 2.50
CA SER A 101 11.41 -13.69 3.24
C SER A 101 11.53 -13.47 4.74
N ARG A 102 12.57 -12.78 5.20
CA ARG A 102 12.78 -12.51 6.63
C ARG A 102 12.32 -11.11 6.97
N VAL A 103 11.19 -11.03 7.65
CA VAL A 103 10.67 -9.78 8.19
C VAL A 103 10.54 -9.93 9.70
N ASP A 104 11.10 -9.01 10.49
CA ASP A 104 10.97 -9.13 11.95
C ASP A 104 9.55 -8.78 12.40
N VAL A 105 9.03 -7.63 11.96
CA VAL A 105 7.68 -7.16 12.32
C VAL A 105 6.86 -6.79 11.08
N ILE A 106 5.66 -7.35 10.98
CA ILE A 106 4.65 -6.96 9.97
C ILE A 106 3.58 -6.13 10.67
N VAL A 107 3.28 -4.96 10.13
CA VAL A 107 2.28 -4.03 10.68
C VAL A 107 1.15 -3.83 9.67
N SER A 108 -0.08 -4.09 10.09
CA SER A 108 -1.28 -3.89 9.26
C SER A 108 -2.39 -3.17 10.05
N ASP A 109 -3.40 -2.67 9.36
CA ASP A 109 -4.70 -2.42 10.01
C ASP A 109 -5.41 -3.76 10.33
N ASP A 110 -6.50 -3.68 11.09
CA ASP A 110 -7.35 -4.83 11.39
C ASP A 110 -8.23 -5.17 10.17
N PHE A 111 -7.91 -6.31 9.53
CA PHE A 111 -8.73 -6.90 8.48
C PHE A 111 -8.95 -8.38 8.78
N SER A 112 -10.23 -8.78 8.78
CA SER A 112 -10.63 -10.13 9.19
C SER A 112 -9.94 -11.22 8.35
N GLY A 113 -9.14 -12.06 9.00
CA GLY A 113 -8.41 -13.17 8.40
C GLY A 113 -7.04 -12.84 7.80
N LEU A 114 -6.63 -11.56 7.81
CA LEU A 114 -5.30 -11.15 7.34
C LEU A 114 -4.18 -11.73 8.21
N ASP A 115 -4.41 -11.84 9.52
CA ASP A 115 -3.53 -12.49 10.49
C ASP A 115 -3.12 -13.90 10.04
N ARG A 116 -4.07 -14.70 9.55
CA ARG A 116 -3.83 -16.07 9.07
C ARG A 116 -3.03 -16.08 7.76
N VAL A 117 -3.28 -15.11 6.89
CA VAL A 117 -2.52 -14.97 5.64
C VAL A 117 -1.08 -14.61 5.95
N VAL A 118 -0.86 -13.64 6.84
CA VAL A 118 0.46 -13.24 7.31
C VAL A 118 1.18 -14.40 7.97
N SER A 119 0.55 -15.12 8.91
CA SER A 119 1.19 -16.26 9.58
C SER A 119 1.53 -17.42 8.63
N THR A 120 0.81 -17.55 7.51
CA THR A 120 1.07 -18.59 6.51
C THR A 120 2.26 -18.23 5.63
N LEU A 121 2.34 -16.97 5.17
CA LEU A 121 3.38 -16.51 4.25
C LEU A 121 4.67 -16.09 4.96
N PHE A 122 4.57 -15.61 6.20
CA PHE A 122 5.66 -15.08 7.01
C PHE A 122 5.62 -15.69 8.43
N PRO A 123 5.80 -17.02 8.57
CA PRO A 123 5.58 -17.73 9.83
C PRO A 123 6.53 -17.33 10.96
N SER A 124 7.68 -16.73 10.64
CA SER A 124 8.67 -16.27 11.63
C SER A 124 8.49 -14.80 12.03
N SER A 125 7.59 -14.06 11.37
CA SER A 125 7.38 -12.64 11.62
C SER A 125 6.40 -12.41 12.76
N GLN A 126 6.66 -11.39 13.57
CA GLN A 126 5.68 -10.89 14.52
C GLN A 126 4.65 -10.04 13.77
N HIS A 127 3.36 -10.41 13.83
CA HIS A 127 2.28 -9.58 13.30
C HIS A 127 1.74 -8.64 14.39
N GLN A 128 1.72 -7.35 14.10
CA GLN A 128 1.23 -6.30 14.99
C GLN A 128 0.17 -5.45 14.29
N LEU A 129 -0.88 -5.07 15.03
CA LEU A 129 -1.86 -4.10 14.54
C LEU A 129 -1.32 -2.66 14.66
N CYS A 130 -1.64 -1.85 13.66
CA CYS A 130 -1.17 -0.48 13.56
C CYS A 130 -1.79 0.39 14.66
N ILE A 131 -0.96 0.82 15.62
CA ILE A 131 -1.38 1.71 16.72
C ILE A 131 -1.98 3.02 16.18
N THR A 132 -1.45 3.55 15.07
CA THR A 132 -1.99 4.77 14.46
C THR A 132 -3.43 4.57 13.97
N HIS A 133 -3.75 3.43 13.35
CA HIS A 133 -5.13 3.12 12.95
C HIS A 133 -6.01 2.89 14.17
N MET A 134 -5.51 2.16 15.18
CA MET A 134 -6.23 1.96 16.45
C MET A 134 -6.60 3.30 17.11
N VAL A 135 -5.65 4.23 17.25
CA VAL A 135 -5.90 5.55 17.84
C VAL A 135 -6.89 6.35 17.01
N ARG A 136 -6.77 6.36 15.67
CA ARG A 136 -7.74 7.06 14.81
C ARG A 136 -9.15 6.46 14.93
N ASN A 137 -9.26 5.14 14.96
CA ASN A 137 -10.54 4.44 15.11
C ASN A 137 -11.17 4.74 16.48
N LEU A 138 -10.35 4.77 17.54
CA LEU A 138 -10.80 5.18 18.88
C LEU A 138 -11.28 6.64 18.89
N MET A 139 -10.52 7.57 18.33
CA MET A 139 -10.90 9.00 18.29
C MET A 139 -12.19 9.26 17.50
N ARG A 140 -12.56 8.41 16.55
CA ARG A 140 -13.82 8.53 15.79
C ARG A 140 -15.07 8.17 16.60
N VAL A 141 -14.93 7.36 17.64
CA VAL A 141 -16.06 6.89 18.45
C VAL A 141 -16.16 7.60 19.79
N LEU A 142 -15.10 8.31 20.20
CA LEU A 142 -15.13 9.15 21.40
C LEU A 142 -15.96 10.42 21.15
N PRO A 143 -16.72 10.89 22.16
CA PRO A 143 -17.41 12.18 22.06
C PRO A 143 -16.40 13.33 21.90
N ASP A 144 -16.78 14.40 21.19
CA ASP A 144 -15.97 15.60 20.97
C ASP A 144 -15.63 16.40 22.25
N THR A 145 -15.87 15.85 23.45
CA THR A 145 -15.77 16.54 24.74
C THR A 145 -14.37 16.57 25.36
N VAL A 146 -13.35 16.04 24.67
CA VAL A 146 -11.96 16.19 25.10
C VAL A 146 -11.29 17.25 24.24
N ASP A 147 -11.40 18.51 24.67
CA ASP A 147 -10.52 19.56 24.16
C ASP A 147 -9.08 19.18 24.55
N PRO A 148 -8.15 18.93 23.61
CA PRO A 148 -6.77 18.61 23.95
C PRO A 148 -6.01 19.75 24.66
N LYS A 149 -6.63 20.92 24.85
CA LYS A 149 -6.10 22.06 25.62
C LYS A 149 -6.75 22.26 26.98
N SER A 150 -7.72 21.44 27.39
CA SER A 150 -8.27 21.57 28.75
C SER A 150 -7.23 21.12 29.78
N PRO A 151 -6.88 21.98 30.76
CA PRO A 151 -6.01 21.57 31.87
C PRO A 151 -6.74 20.52 32.74
N PRO A 152 -5.97 19.70 33.50
CA PRO A 152 -6.54 18.74 34.44
C PRO A 152 -7.37 19.39 35.55
#